data_AF-A0A8I0FDQ7-F1
#
_entry.id   AF-A0A8I0FDQ7-F1
#
_cell.length_a   1.000
_cell.length_b   1.000
_cell.length_c   1.000
_cell.angle_alpha   90.00
_cell.angle_beta   90.00
_cell.angle_gamma   90.00
#
_symmetry.space_group_name_H-M   'P 1'
#
loop_
_entity.id
_entity.type
_entity.pdbx_description
1 polymer ?
#
loop_
_entity_poly.entity_id
_entity_poly.type
_entity_poly.pdbx_seq_one_letter_code
_entity_poly.pdbx_strand_id
1 'polypeptide(L)'
;MSHIQRETSCSRPRLNSNLDADLYGYRWARDNVGQSGATIYRLYGKPNAPELFLKHGKGSVANDVTDEMVRLNWLTAFMPLPT
;
A
#
# COMPACT_ATOMS: atom_id res chain seq x y z
N MET A 1 -10.47 -5.59 25.68
CA MET A 1 -10.14 -5.08 24.33
C MET A 1 -9.00 -5.92 23.79
N SER A 2 -9.21 -6.65 22.69
CA SER A 2 -8.11 -7.36 22.02
C SER A 2 -7.21 -6.32 21.34
N HIS A 3 -5.92 -6.27 21.69
CA HIS A 3 -4.94 -5.51 20.92
C HIS A 3 -4.76 -6.20 19.58
N ILE A 4 -5.48 -5.75 18.54
CA ILE A 4 -5.22 -6.19 17.18
C ILE A 4 -3.79 -5.76 16.85
N GLN A 5 -2.94 -6.73 16.51
CA GLN A 5 -1.62 -6.46 15.98
C GLN A 5 -1.77 -5.68 14.66
N ARG A 6 -1.32 -4.42 14.66
CA ARG A 6 -1.53 -3.50 13.52
C ARG A 6 -0.97 -4.05 12.22
N GLU A 7 0.27 -4.55 12.27
CA GLU A 7 0.98 -5.09 11.11
C GLU A 7 1.50 -6.50 11.38
N THR A 8 1.33 -7.38 10.39
CA THR A 8 1.87 -8.75 10.42
C THR A 8 2.81 -8.95 9.23
N SER A 9 4.06 -9.35 9.48
CA SER A 9 4.99 -9.73 8.41
C SER A 9 4.38 -10.80 7.51
N CYS A 10 4.49 -10.63 6.20
CA CYS A 10 3.91 -11.55 5.24
C CYS A 10 4.81 -11.75 4.01
N SER A 11 4.53 -12.79 3.23
CA SER A 11 5.09 -12.92 1.90
C SER A 11 4.48 -11.88 0.95
N ARG A 12 5.21 -11.52 -0.10
CA ARG A 12 4.71 -10.67 -1.17
C ARG A 12 3.45 -11.30 -1.82
N PRO A 13 2.36 -10.55 -2.05
CA PRO A 13 1.20 -11.03 -2.78
C PRO A 13 1.51 -11.26 -4.28
N ARG A 14 0.67 -12.04 -4.96
CA ARG A 14 0.72 -12.13 -6.42
C ARG A 14 0.24 -10.81 -7.02
N LEU A 15 1.13 -10.11 -7.71
CA LEU A 15 0.86 -8.86 -8.41
C LEU A 15 1.04 -9.06 -9.92
N ASN A 16 0.66 -8.06 -10.71
CA ASN A 16 0.97 -8.03 -12.14
C ASN A 16 2.49 -7.97 -12.34
N SER A 17 2.99 -8.63 -13.38
CA SER A 17 4.44 -8.76 -13.65
C SER A 17 5.17 -7.43 -13.77
N ASN A 18 4.47 -6.35 -14.12
CA ASN A 18 5.08 -5.05 -14.38
C ASN A 18 5.59 -4.36 -13.11
N LEU A 19 5.06 -4.67 -11.92
CA LEU A 19 5.52 -4.10 -10.65
C LEU A 19 6.64 -4.93 -10.01
N ASP A 20 6.97 -6.08 -10.57
CA ASP A 20 7.82 -7.06 -9.90
C ASP A 20 9.25 -6.58 -9.70
N ALA A 21 9.80 -5.90 -10.71
CA ALA A 21 11.15 -5.37 -10.68
C ALA A 21 11.29 -4.24 -9.63
N ASP A 22 10.33 -3.31 -9.61
CA ASP A 22 10.36 -2.15 -8.72
C ASP A 22 10.25 -2.57 -7.24
N LEU A 23 9.46 -3.60 -6.99
CA LEU A 23 9.17 -4.08 -5.64
C LEU A 23 10.16 -5.15 -5.15
N TYR A 24 11.14 -5.55 -5.98
CA TYR A 24 12.18 -6.50 -5.58
C TYR A 24 13.05 -5.93 -4.44
N GLY A 25 13.37 -6.78 -3.46
CA GLY A 25 14.20 -6.43 -2.30
C GLY A 25 13.43 -5.86 -1.09
N TYR A 26 12.14 -5.55 -1.22
CA TYR A 26 11.32 -5.15 -0.07
C TYR A 26 10.87 -6.35 0.77
N ARG A 27 10.85 -6.16 2.09
CA ARG A 27 10.07 -6.96 3.03
C ARG A 27 8.64 -6.43 3.08
N TRP A 28 7.70 -7.30 3.41
CA TRP A 28 6.27 -6.99 3.38
C TRP A 28 5.64 -7.19 4.75
N ALA A 29 4.80 -6.24 5.15
CA ALA A 29 3.91 -6.38 6.30
C ALA A 29 2.49 -6.01 5.89
N ARG A 30 1.52 -6.83 6.29
CA ARG A 30 0.09 -6.62 6.07
C ARG A 30 -0.48 -5.75 7.18
N ASP A 31 -1.13 -4.65 6.84
CA ASP A 31 -1.93 -3.86 7.79
C ASP A 31 -3.30 -4.55 8.02
N ASN A 32 -3.69 -4.64 9.29
CA ASN A 32 -4.87 -5.36 9.76
C ASN A 32 -5.97 -4.44 10.34
N VAL A 33 -5.79 -3.10 10.30
CA VAL A 33 -6.73 -2.17 10.97
C VAL A 33 -7.71 -1.49 10.02
N GLY A 34 -7.42 -1.45 8.71
CA GLY A 34 -8.28 -0.82 7.71
C GLY A 34 -9.67 -1.45 7.57
N GLN A 35 -10.72 -0.61 7.50
CA GLN A 35 -12.12 -1.04 7.35
C GLN A 35 -12.72 -0.77 5.96
N SER A 36 -11.93 -0.22 5.03
CA SER A 36 -12.41 0.17 3.68
C SER A 36 -12.62 -1.02 2.72
N GLY A 37 -12.33 -2.25 3.15
CA GLY A 37 -12.27 -3.42 2.28
C GLY A 37 -11.02 -3.48 1.39
N ALA A 38 -10.20 -2.41 1.37
CA ALA A 38 -8.89 -2.46 0.74
C ALA A 38 -7.91 -3.24 1.61
N THR A 39 -7.01 -3.95 0.96
CA THR A 39 -5.79 -4.46 1.57
C THR A 39 -4.70 -3.40 1.49
N ILE A 40 -4.01 -3.18 2.61
CA ILE A 40 -2.84 -2.31 2.67
C ILE A 40 -1.62 -3.15 3.08
N TYR A 41 -0.50 -2.95 2.40
CA TYR A 41 0.81 -3.47 2.80
C TYR A 41 1.78 -2.32 3.01
N ARG A 42 2.63 -2.47 4.03
CA ARG A 42 3.87 -1.70 4.17
C ARG A 42 5.02 -2.49 3.56
N LEU A 43 5.79 -1.84 2.71
CA LEU A 43 6.99 -2.38 2.08
C LEU A 43 8.19 -1.66 2.66
N TYR A 44 9.16 -2.40 3.19
CA TYR A 44 10.27 -1.82 3.95
C TYR A 44 11.57 -2.60 3.80
N GLY A 45 12.66 -1.99 4.25
CA GLY A 45 13.96 -2.66 4.37
C GLY A 45 14.71 -2.90 3.06
N LYS A 46 14.29 -2.28 1.95
CA LYS A 46 15.07 -2.24 0.70
C LYS A 46 16.21 -1.21 0.84
N PRO A 47 17.48 -1.58 0.66
CA PRO A 47 18.60 -0.64 0.78
C PRO A 47 18.49 0.51 -0.22
N ASN A 48 18.81 1.74 0.21
CA ASN A 48 18.79 2.96 -0.61
C ASN A 48 17.43 3.25 -1.28
N ALA A 49 16.33 2.78 -0.69
CA ALA A 49 14.98 3.03 -1.18
C ALA A 49 14.06 3.43 -0.03
N PRO A 50 13.04 4.27 -0.28
CA PRO A 50 12.08 4.67 0.75
C PRO A 50 11.20 3.48 1.17
N GLU A 51 10.55 3.59 2.33
CA GLU A 51 9.43 2.70 2.62
C GLU A 51 8.24 3.07 1.71
N LEU A 52 7.50 2.06 1.27
CA LEU A 52 6.33 2.25 0.40
C LEU A 52 5.08 1.67 1.07
N PHE A 53 3.92 2.17 0.66
CA PHE A 53 2.64 1.55 0.95
C PHE A 53 1.97 1.10 -0.34
N LEU A 54 1.52 -0.16 -0.37
CA LEU A 54 0.69 -0.68 -1.45
C LEU A 54 -0.74 -0.85 -0.96
N LYS A 55 -1.67 -0.15 -1.60
CA LYS A 55 -3.11 -0.33 -1.39
C LYS A 55 -3.71 -1.05 -2.59
N HIS A 56 -4.48 -2.11 -2.34
CA HIS A 56 -5.19 -2.85 -3.40
C HIS A 56 -6.58 -3.27 -2.95
N GLY A 57 -7.49 -3.39 -3.92
CA GLY A 57 -8.87 -3.81 -3.71
C GLY A 57 -9.41 -4.55 -4.93
N LYS A 58 -10.67 -4.98 -4.87
CA LYS A 58 -11.40 -5.60 -5.98
C LYS A 58 -12.73 -4.88 -6.19
N GLY A 59 -13.28 -4.92 -7.41
CA GLY A 59 -14.58 -4.31 -7.71
C GLY A 59 -14.59 -2.82 -7.40
N SER A 60 -15.64 -2.35 -6.71
CA SER A 60 -15.78 -0.94 -6.31
C SER A 60 -14.59 -0.42 -5.49
N VAL A 61 -13.99 -1.24 -4.64
CA VAL A 61 -12.82 -0.83 -3.84
C VAL A 61 -11.61 -0.52 -4.73
N ALA A 62 -11.45 -1.21 -5.86
CA ALA A 62 -10.38 -0.89 -6.82
C ALA A 62 -10.63 0.47 -7.50
N ASN A 63 -11.89 0.81 -7.76
CA ASN A 63 -12.27 2.13 -8.27
C ASN A 63 -11.98 3.21 -7.23
N ASP A 64 -12.34 2.99 -5.96
CA ASP A 64 -12.08 3.95 -4.88
C ASP A 64 -10.57 4.23 -4.67
N VAL A 65 -9.73 3.21 -4.83
CA VAL A 65 -8.26 3.33 -4.80
C VAL A 65 -7.74 4.11 -6.02
N THR A 66 -8.36 3.93 -7.19
CA THR A 66 -8.01 4.70 -8.39
C THR A 66 -8.39 6.18 -8.22
N ASP A 67 -9.58 6.45 -7.70
CA ASP A 67 -10.03 7.81 -7.37
C ASP A 67 -9.14 8.46 -6.31
N GLU A 68 -8.60 7.67 -5.38
CA GLU A 68 -7.63 8.14 -4.39
C GLU A 68 -6.33 8.58 -5.02
N MET A 69 -5.80 7.82 -5.98
CA MET A 69 -4.64 8.24 -6.76
C MET A 69 -4.90 9.57 -7.48
N VAL A 70 -6.07 9.74 -8.11
CA VAL A 70 -6.46 10.99 -8.78
C VAL A 70 -6.52 12.16 -7.78
N ARG A 71 -7.16 11.95 -6.62
CA ARG A 71 -7.28 12.97 -5.56
C ARG A 71 -5.93 13.32 -4.95
N LEU A 72 -5.07 12.35 -4.71
CA LEU A 72 -3.71 12.58 -4.21
C LEU A 72 -2.93 13.44 -5.21
N ASN A 73 -2.97 13.10 -6.50
CA ASN A 73 -2.29 13.90 -7.53
C ASN A 73 -2.78 15.36 -7.55
N TRP A 74 -4.10 15.57 -7.47
CA TRP A 74 -4.68 16.93 -7.39
C TRP A 74 -4.26 17.67 -6.11
N LEU A 75 -4.21 16.99 -4.96
CA LEU A 75 -3.85 17.58 -3.67
C LEU A 75 -2.38 17.98 -3.56
N THR A 76 -1.48 17.48 -4.43
CA THR A 76 -0.04 17.80 -4.39
C THR A 76 0.24 19.30 -4.49
N ALA A 77 -0.64 20.06 -5.17
CA ALA A 77 -0.52 21.50 -5.31
C ALA A 77 -0.87 22.29 -4.04
N PHE A 78 -1.45 21.62 -3.03
CA PHE A 78 -2.06 22.29 -1.87
C PHE A 78 -1.47 21.85 -0.53
N MET A 79 -0.91 20.63 -0.45
CA MET A 79 -0.35 20.12 0.80
C MET A 79 0.73 19.05 0.59
N PRO A 80 1.59 18.81 1.59
CA PRO A 80 2.48 17.65 1.59
C PRO A 80 1.68 16.34 1.58
N LEU A 81 2.07 15.42 0.72
CA LEU A 81 1.45 14.10 0.56
C LEU A 81 2.53 13.01 0.50
N PRO A 82 2.15 11.74 0.64
CA PRO A 82 3.04 10.64 0.27
C PRO A 82 3.55 10.82 -1.17
N THR A 83 4.87 10.72 -1.35
CA THR A 83 5.58 10.81 -2.64
C THR A 83 6.35 9.54 -2.93
#